data_AF-K9WG78-F1
#
_entry.id   AF-K9WG78-F1
#
_cell.length_a   1.000
_cell.length_b   1.000
_cell.length_c   1.000
_cell.angle_alpha   90.00
_cell.angle_beta   90.00
_cell.angle_gamma   90.00
#
_symmetry.space_group_name_H-M   'P 1'
#
loop_
_entity.id
_entity.type
_entity.pdbx_description
1 polymer ?
#
loop_
_entity_poly.entity_id
_entity_poly.type
_entity_poly.pdbx_seq_one_letter_code
_entity_poly.pdbx_strand_id
1 'polypeptide(L)'
;MAHDHATRTEHDHITRAEHNRITRKNLVSSLATGLVMGIIAGAPIGWFGHRVFYQQRAGQVLLCRQQHLGQPEAELKALCGSLY
;
A
#
# COMPACT_ATOMS: atom_id res chain seq x y z
N MET A 1 38.10 38.55 29.14
CA MET A 1 38.28 37.13 28.78
C MET A 1 37.09 36.24 29.16
N ALA A 2 36.28 36.57 30.19
CA ALA A 2 35.09 35.77 30.54
C ALA A 2 33.89 35.90 29.57
N HIS A 3 33.77 37.04 28.87
CA HIS A 3 32.66 37.28 27.92
C HIS A 3 32.69 36.38 26.68
N ASP A 4 33.87 35.97 26.21
CA ASP A 4 34.04 35.07 25.05
C ASP A 4 33.60 33.62 25.32
N HIS A 5 33.59 33.20 26.58
CA HIS A 5 33.17 31.84 26.93
C HIS A 5 31.65 31.70 26.96
N ALA A 6 30.93 32.74 27.36
CA ALA A 6 29.48 32.75 27.41
C ALA A 6 28.84 32.76 26.01
N THR A 7 29.46 33.42 25.04
CA THR A 7 28.96 33.49 23.65
C THR A 7 29.24 32.21 22.87
N ARG A 8 30.29 31.46 23.21
CA ARG A 8 30.62 30.17 22.60
C ARG A 8 29.65 29.07 23.02
N THR A 9 29.26 29.02 24.30
CA THR A 9 28.31 28.01 24.80
C THR A 9 26.90 28.23 24.25
N GLU A 10 26.46 29.49 24.12
CA GLU A 10 25.15 29.80 23.52
C GLU A 10 25.06 29.35 22.05
N HIS A 11 26.12 29.59 21.27
CA HIS A 11 26.22 29.10 19.89
C HIS A 11 26.19 27.57 19.80
N ASP A 12 26.91 26.85 20.67
CA ASP A 12 26.91 25.39 20.70
C ASP A 12 25.52 24.82 21.01
N HIS A 13 24.76 25.47 21.92
CA HIS A 13 23.41 25.06 22.26
C HIS A 13 22.42 25.23 21.10
N ILE A 14 22.49 26.36 20.37
CA ILE A 14 21.66 26.63 19.20
C ILE A 14 21.95 25.61 18.09
N THR A 15 23.24 25.34 17.84
CA THR A 15 23.68 24.39 16.80
C THR A 15 23.22 22.95 17.09
N ARG A 16 23.24 22.53 18.35
CA ARG A 16 22.78 21.19 18.78
C ARG A 16 21.26 21.02 18.70
N ALA A 17 20.50 22.09 18.97
CA ALA A 17 19.05 22.10 18.87
C ALA A 17 18.59 22.04 17.40
N GLU A 18 19.22 22.82 16.52
CA GLU A 18 19.03 22.76 15.07
C GLU A 18 19.36 21.36 14.51
N HIS A 19 20.51 20.79 14.89
CA HIS A 19 20.92 19.46 14.42
C HIS A 19 19.93 18.36 14.85
N ASN A 20 19.45 18.37 16.09
CA ASN A 20 18.42 17.44 16.55
C ASN A 20 17.11 17.55 15.76
N ARG A 21 16.74 18.77 15.36
CA ARG A 21 15.54 19.04 14.58
C ARG A 21 15.67 18.56 13.13
N ILE A 22 16.87 18.66 12.54
CA ILE A 22 17.18 18.12 11.20
C ILE A 22 17.16 16.59 11.20
N THR A 23 17.78 15.95 12.20
CA THR A 23 17.82 14.47 12.31
C THR A 23 16.43 13.86 12.46
N ARG A 24 15.53 14.47 13.24
CA ARG A 24 14.13 14.00 13.35
C ARG A 24 13.39 14.08 12.02
N LYS A 25 13.59 15.15 11.24
CA LYS A 25 12.96 15.31 9.91
C LYS A 25 13.47 14.26 8.93
N ASN A 26 14.77 13.98 8.93
CA ASN A 26 15.34 12.94 8.08
C ASN A 26 14.86 11.53 8.43
N LEU A 27 14.67 11.23 9.72
CA LEU A 27 14.11 9.96 10.16
C LEU A 27 12.68 9.75 9.65
N VAL A 28 11.82 10.78 9.85
CA VAL A 28 10.43 10.75 9.40
C VAL A 28 10.35 10.69 7.88
N SER A 29 11.21 11.44 7.18
CA SER A 29 11.26 11.42 5.72
C SER A 29 11.66 10.05 5.19
N SER A 30 12.70 9.41 5.76
CA SER A 30 13.16 8.10 5.30
C SER A 30 12.09 7.02 5.53
N LEU A 31 11.41 7.06 6.68
CA LEU A 31 10.30 6.17 7.00
C LEU A 31 9.11 6.36 6.05
N ALA A 32 8.74 7.62 5.77
CA ALA A 32 7.66 7.95 4.85
C ALA A 32 7.97 7.47 3.42
N THR A 33 9.20 7.68 2.94
CA THR A 33 9.62 7.22 1.62
C THR A 33 9.58 5.70 1.52
N GLY A 34 10.07 4.99 2.55
CA GLY A 34 10.00 3.52 2.61
C GLY A 34 8.57 2.99 2.59
N LEU A 35 7.66 3.63 3.33
CA LEU A 35 6.24 3.26 3.37
C LEU A 35 5.56 3.48 2.01
N VAL A 36 5.80 4.63 1.36
CA VAL A 36 5.23 4.95 0.05
C VAL A 36 5.71 3.94 -1.00
N MET A 37 7.00 3.63 -1.02
CA MET A 37 7.54 2.62 -1.94
C MET A 37 6.98 1.22 -1.66
N GLY A 38 6.82 0.86 -0.38
CA GLY A 38 6.18 -0.40 0.02
C GLY A 38 4.73 -0.51 -0.45
N ILE A 39 3.94 0.57 -0.36
CA ILE A 39 2.56 0.61 -0.85
C ILE A 39 2.51 0.53 -2.38
N ILE A 40 3.36 1.29 -3.08
CA ILE A 40 3.39 1.28 -4.56
C ILE A 40 3.77 -0.11 -5.08
N ALA A 41 4.68 -0.82 -4.40
CA ALA A 41 5.06 -2.18 -4.80
C ALA A 41 4.00 -3.22 -4.38
N GLY A 42 3.42 -3.10 -3.18
CA GLY A 42 2.50 -4.09 -2.62
C GLY A 42 1.05 -4.00 -3.12
N ALA A 43 0.55 -2.79 -3.35
CA ALA A 43 -0.82 -2.54 -3.81
C ALA A 43 -1.16 -3.20 -5.17
N PRO A 44 -0.34 -3.08 -6.23
CA PRO A 44 -0.65 -3.73 -7.50
C PRO A 44 -0.66 -5.26 -7.37
N ILE A 45 0.18 -5.85 -6.51
CA ILE A 45 0.22 -7.30 -6.28
C ILE A 45 -1.09 -7.79 -5.65
N GLY A 46 -1.57 -7.10 -4.61
CA GLY A 46 -2.85 -7.41 -3.97
C GLY A 46 -4.05 -7.24 -4.91
N TRP A 47 -4.06 -6.16 -5.69
CA TRP A 47 -5.10 -5.90 -6.69
C TRP A 47 -5.11 -6.97 -7.79
N PHE A 48 -3.94 -7.37 -8.29
CA PHE A 48 -3.83 -8.37 -9.35
C PHE A 48 -4.31 -9.74 -8.86
N GLY A 49 -3.93 -10.16 -7.65
CA GLY A 49 -4.42 -11.39 -7.04
C GLY A 49 -5.94 -11.42 -6.91
N HIS A 50 -6.55 -10.32 -6.44
CA HIS A 50 -8.00 -10.20 -6.33
C HIS A 50 -8.70 -10.25 -7.69
N ARG A 51 -8.14 -9.55 -8.69
CA ARG A 51 -8.68 -9.52 -10.06
C ARG A 51 -8.63 -10.89 -10.71
N VAL A 52 -7.53 -11.62 -10.57
CA VAL A 52 -7.37 -12.97 -11.11
C VAL A 52 -8.34 -13.94 -10.45
N PHE A 53 -8.52 -13.89 -9.13
CA PHE A 53 -9.47 -14.75 -8.43
C PHE A 53 -10.92 -14.51 -8.89
N TYR A 54 -11.31 -13.24 -9.05
CA TYR A 54 -12.62 -12.87 -9.62
C TYR A 54 -12.77 -13.34 -11.07
N GLN A 55 -11.73 -13.17 -11.89
CA GLN A 55 -11.75 -13.60 -13.29
C GLN A 55 -11.81 -15.13 -13.42
N GLN A 56 -11.15 -15.88 -12.54
CA GLN A 56 -11.22 -17.34 -12.57
C GLN A 56 -12.61 -17.85 -12.23
N ARG A 57 -13.25 -17.30 -11.20
CA ARG A 57 -14.66 -17.64 -10.89
C ARG A 57 -15.59 -17.23 -12.02
N ALA A 58 -15.40 -16.05 -12.59
CA ALA A 58 -16.20 -15.60 -13.74
C ALA A 58 -16.04 -16.53 -14.94
N GLY A 59 -14.81 -16.93 -15.25
CA GLY A 59 -14.49 -17.86 -16.32
C GLY A 59 -15.16 -19.22 -16.14
N GLN A 60 -15.12 -19.80 -14.94
CA GLN A 60 -15.75 -21.10 -14.65
C GLN A 60 -17.27 -21.06 -14.83
N VAL A 61 -17.93 -20.00 -14.34
CA VAL A 61 -19.39 -19.82 -14.50
C VAL A 61 -19.75 -19.62 -15.98
N LEU A 62 -18.95 -18.83 -16.72
CA LEU A 62 -19.14 -18.58 -18.15
C LEU A 62 -18.94 -19.85 -19.00
N LEU A 63 -17.90 -20.64 -18.71
CA LEU A 63 -17.64 -21.93 -19.37
C LEU A 63 -18.79 -22.92 -19.13
N CYS A 64 -19.26 -23.03 -17.89
CA CYS A 64 -20.35 -23.92 -17.54
C CYS A 64 -21.69 -23.48 -18.16
N ARG A 65 -21.96 -22.16 -18.25
CA ARG A 65 -23.09 -21.62 -19.02
C ARG A 65 -23.01 -21.97 -20.50
N GLN A 66 -21.83 -21.89 -21.10
CA GLN A 66 -21.64 -22.27 -22.51
C GLN A 66 -21.88 -23.75 -22.75
N GLN A 67 -21.48 -24.63 -21.83
CA GLN A 67 -21.71 -26.07 -21.96
C GLN A 67 -23.18 -26.46 -21.80
N HIS A 68 -23.96 -25.65 -21.08
CA HIS A 68 -25.38 -25.88 -20.81
C HIS A 68 -26.29 -24.85 -21.50
N LEU A 69 -25.91 -24.40 -22.70
CA LEU A 69 -26.74 -23.52 -23.53
C LEU A 69 -28.10 -24.19 -23.82
N GLY A 70 -29.19 -23.53 -23.41
CA GLY A 70 -30.57 -24.00 -23.62
C GLY A 70 -31.33 -24.37 -22.33
N GLN A 71 -30.65 -24.40 -21.19
CA GLN A 71 -31.26 -24.63 -19.88
C GLN A 71 -31.76 -23.31 -19.25
N PRO A 72 -32.88 -23.33 -18.49
CA PRO A 72 -33.45 -22.12 -17.90
C PRO A 72 -32.48 -21.48 -16.89
N GLU A 73 -32.46 -20.15 -16.82
CA GLU A 73 -31.44 -19.40 -16.06
C GLU A 73 -31.39 -19.74 -14.56
N ALA A 74 -32.52 -20.17 -13.99
CA ALA A 74 -32.60 -20.63 -12.60
C ALA A 74 -31.83 -21.94 -12.36
N GLU A 75 -31.88 -22.89 -13.30
CA GLU A 75 -31.12 -24.13 -13.25
C GLU A 75 -29.64 -23.86 -13.50
N LEU A 76 -29.33 -23.00 -14.47
CA LEU A 76 -27.95 -22.59 -14.77
C LEU A 76 -27.26 -21.95 -13.57
N LYS A 77 -27.99 -21.15 -12.78
CA LYS A 77 -27.48 -20.51 -11.57
C LYS A 77 -27.30 -21.50 -10.42
N ALA A 78 -28.11 -22.56 -10.35
CA ALA A 78 -27.95 -23.65 -9.39
C ALA A 78 -26.80 -24.61 -9.75
N LEU A 79 -26.61 -24.90 -11.05
CA LEU A 79 -25.59 -25.81 -11.56
C LEU A 79 -24.20 -25.16 -11.64
N CYS A 80 -24.13 -24.00 -12.29
CA CYS A 80 -22.87 -23.30 -12.55
C CYS A 80 -22.54 -22.25 -11.49
N GLY A 81 -23.45 -21.99 -10.56
CA GLY A 81 -23.30 -20.96 -9.53
C GLY A 81 -23.59 -19.55 -10.04
N SER A 82 -23.68 -18.62 -9.09
CA SER A 82 -23.83 -17.18 -9.37
C SER A 82 -22.48 -16.48 -9.26
N LEU A 83 -22.23 -15.55 -10.17
CA LEU A 83 -21.10 -14.62 -10.10
C LEU A 83 -21.24 -13.57 -8.97
N TYR A 84 -22.41 -13.52 -8.33
CA TYR A 84 -22.79 -12.56 -7.30
C TYR A 84 -23.75 -13.16 -6.28
#